data_AF-A0A9Q3JT53-F1
#
_entry.id   AF-A0A9Q3JT53-F1
#
_cell.length_a   1.000
_cell.length_b   1.000
_cell.length_c   1.000
_cell.angle_alpha   90.00
_cell.angle_beta   90.00
_cell.angle_gamma   90.00
#
_symmetry.space_group_name_H-M   'P 1'
#
loop_
_entity.id
_entity.type
_entity.pdbx_description
1 polymer ?
#
loop_
_entity_poly.entity_id
_entity_poly.type
_entity_poly.pdbx_seq_one_letter_code
_entity_poly.pdbx_strand_id
1 'polypeptide(L)'
;MSSKVLTLRQAHWVEFLSEFHFTITYCPGRLATLPDALSRKDNVYPERGVDFISKNPQNSHQVIKPDGIQESIFFSIKVEIFSDLVDQIQKE
;
A
#
# COMPACT_ATOMS: atom_id res chain seq x y z
N MET A 1 1.66 -28.90 -12.10
CA MET A 1 1.85 -27.49 -11.69
C MET A 1 0.56 -27.04 -11.02
N SER A 2 0.58 -26.73 -9.72
CA SER A 2 -0.60 -26.16 -9.05
C SER A 2 -0.80 -24.74 -9.57
N SER A 3 -1.94 -24.47 -10.22
CA SER A 3 -2.28 -23.13 -10.72
C SER A 3 -2.77 -22.27 -9.54
N LYS A 4 -1.81 -21.71 -8.80
CA LYS A 4 -2.14 -20.65 -7.84
C LYS A 4 -2.59 -19.44 -8.62
N VAL A 5 -3.77 -18.91 -8.29
CA VAL A 5 -4.26 -17.65 -8.85
C VAL A 5 -3.39 -16.52 -8.31
N LEU A 6 -2.75 -15.76 -9.19
CA LEU A 6 -1.92 -14.61 -8.83
C LEU A 6 -2.80 -13.38 -8.59
N THR A 7 -2.40 -12.54 -7.64
CA THR A 7 -2.96 -11.19 -7.50
C THR A 7 -2.55 -10.31 -8.68
N LEU A 8 -3.28 -9.22 -8.94
CA LEU A 8 -2.94 -8.27 -10.02
C LEU A 8 -1.50 -7.76 -9.94
N ARG A 9 -1.03 -7.43 -8.72
CA ARG A 9 0.35 -6.99 -8.51
C ARG A 9 1.35 -8.09 -8.86
N GLN A 10 1.10 -9.33 -8.44
CA GLN A 10 1.97 -10.45 -8.77
C GLN A 10 2.00 -10.73 -10.27
N ALA A 11 0.84 -10.71 -10.95
CA ALA A 11 0.76 -10.93 -12.39
C ALA A 11 1.56 -9.89 -13.18
N HIS A 12 1.38 -8.60 -12.86
CA HIS A 12 2.13 -7.51 -13.50
C HIS A 12 3.65 -7.66 -13.33
N TRP A 13 4.12 -8.01 -12.13
CA TRP A 13 5.55 -8.24 -11.89
C TRP A 13 6.05 -9.53 -12.56
N VAL A 14 5.25 -10.59 -12.61
CA VAL A 14 5.63 -11.84 -13.29
C VAL A 14 5.80 -11.62 -14.78
N GLU A 15 4.89 -10.86 -15.41
CA GLU A 15 5.00 -10.48 -16.83
C GLU A 15 6.31 -9.75 -17.10
N PHE A 16 6.59 -8.68 -16.34
CA PHE A 16 7.84 -7.93 -16.47
C PHE A 16 9.09 -8.78 -16.23
N LEU A 17 9.08 -9.60 -15.18
CA LEU A 17 10.25 -10.39 -14.81
C LEU A 17 10.48 -11.57 -15.76
N SER A 18 9.47 -12.03 -16.51
CA SER A 18 9.58 -13.17 -17.43
C SER A 18 10.60 -12.97 -18.55
N GLU A 19 10.95 -11.72 -18.85
CA GLU A 19 11.97 -11.36 -19.84
C GLU A 19 13.40 -11.66 -19.38
N PHE A 20 13.61 -11.91 -18.08
CA PHE A 20 14.93 -12.09 -17.49
C PHE A 20 15.16 -13.56 -17.09
N HIS A 21 16.41 -14.00 -17.14
CA HIS A 21 16.82 -15.28 -16.57
C HIS A 21 17.28 -15.08 -15.13
N PHE A 22 16.41 -15.40 -14.17
CA PHE A 22 16.70 -15.20 -12.74
C PHE A 22 16.08 -16.29 -11.87
N THR A 23 16.49 -16.33 -10.61
CA THR A 23 15.90 -17.20 -9.58
C THR A 23 15.60 -16.35 -8.35
N ILE A 24 14.37 -16.44 -7.83
CA ILE A 24 13.98 -15.75 -6.60
C ILE A 24 14.38 -16.60 -5.40
N THR A 25 15.32 -16.10 -4.61
CA THR A 25 15.75 -16.72 -3.35
C THR A 25 15.44 -15.81 -2.18
N TYR A 26 14.89 -16.37 -1.10
CA TYR A 26 14.70 -15.62 0.15
C TYR A 26 16.05 -15.23 0.75
N CYS A 27 16.21 -13.94 1.08
CA CYS A 27 17.38 -13.43 1.79
C CYS A 27 16.94 -12.95 3.18
N PRO A 28 17.47 -13.55 4.28
CA PRO A 28 17.23 -13.06 5.63
C PRO A 28 17.69 -11.61 5.79
N GLY A 29 16.94 -10.80 6.54
CA GLY A 29 17.20 -9.35 6.67
C GLY A 29 18.63 -9.00 7.13
N ARG A 30 19.25 -9.84 7.97
CA ARG A 30 20.66 -9.65 8.40
C ARG A 30 21.65 -9.68 7.23
N LEU A 31 21.38 -10.47 6.18
CA LEU A 31 22.21 -10.59 4.98
C LEU A 31 21.81 -9.58 3.89
N ALA A 32 20.63 -8.97 4.01
CA ALA A 32 20.13 -7.95 3.10
C ALA A 32 20.65 -6.54 3.45
N THR A 33 21.84 -6.40 4.02
CA THR A 33 22.35 -5.14 4.58
C THR A 33 22.50 -4.04 3.52
N LEU A 34 22.99 -4.40 2.33
CA LEU A 34 23.17 -3.44 1.24
C LEU A 34 21.83 -2.92 0.68
N PRO A 35 20.87 -3.76 0.25
CA PRO A 35 19.58 -3.26 -0.21
C PRO A 35 18.79 -2.55 0.91
N ASP A 36 18.87 -3.02 2.15
CA ASP A 36 18.26 -2.34 3.31
C ASP A 36 18.85 -0.93 3.49
N ALA A 37 20.18 -0.78 3.49
CA ALA A 37 20.85 0.52 3.56
C ALA A 37 20.48 1.46 2.41
N LEU A 38 20.39 0.93 1.17
CA LEU A 38 19.99 1.74 0.01
C LEU A 38 18.52 2.16 0.05
N SER A 39 17.64 1.34 0.65
CA SER A 39 16.24 1.68 0.84
C SER A 39 16.03 2.73 1.94
N ARG A 40 16.89 2.75 2.96
CA ARG A 40 16.85 3.73 4.07
C ARG A 40 17.59 5.00 3.70
N LYS A 41 16.93 5.82 2.90
CA LYS A 41 17.42 7.14 2.52
C LYS A 41 16.96 8.17 3.55
N ASP A 42 17.86 8.65 4.40
CA ASP A 42 17.58 9.65 5.46
C ASP A 42 17.01 10.97 4.91
N ASN A 43 17.28 11.26 3.64
CA ASN A 43 16.71 12.42 2.94
C ASN A 43 15.28 12.20 2.43
N VAL A 44 14.81 10.95 2.33
CA VAL A 44 13.48 10.59 1.84
C VAL A 44 12.55 10.22 2.98
N TYR A 45 13.07 9.53 4.00
CA TYR A 45 12.29 9.09 5.14
C TYR A 45 12.23 10.18 6.22
N PRO A 46 11.06 10.41 6.83
CA PRO A 46 10.93 11.32 7.95
C PRO A 46 11.70 10.80 9.15
N GLU A 47 12.24 11.72 9.93
CA GLU A 47 12.71 11.44 11.27
C GLU A 47 11.54 11.08 12.18
N ARG A 48 11.85 10.52 13.36
CA ARG A 48 10.80 10.13 14.31
C ARG A 48 9.97 11.36 14.71
N GLY A 49 8.67 11.31 14.45
CA GLY A 49 7.72 12.36 14.83
C GLY A 49 7.52 13.46 13.79
N VAL A 50 8.15 13.37 12.62
CA VAL A 50 7.80 14.19 11.45
C VAL A 50 7.04 13.36 10.43
N ASP A 51 6.07 13.98 9.74
CA ASP A 51 5.25 13.26 8.76
C ASP A 51 6.00 13.09 7.44
N PHE A 52 5.79 11.97 6.74
CA PHE A 52 6.39 11.69 5.42
C PHE A 52 6.15 12.84 4.42
N ILE A 53 4.95 13.42 4.44
CA ILE A 53 4.55 14.54 3.58
C ILE A 53 5.42 15.78 3.85
N SER A 54 5.75 16.04 5.11
CA SER A 54 6.56 17.20 5.50
C SER A 54 8.02 17.08 5.01
N LYS A 55 8.59 15.86 5.07
CA LYS A 55 9.97 15.60 4.65
C LYS A 55 10.11 15.50 3.13
N ASN A 56 9.11 14.91 2.46
CA ASN A 56 9.12 14.74 1.01
C ASN A 56 7.77 15.14 0.38
N PRO A 57 7.49 16.45 0.27
CA PRO A 57 6.24 16.97 -0.30
C PRO A 57 6.09 16.64 -1.79
N GLN A 58 7.18 16.31 -2.48
CA GLN A 58 7.17 15.92 -3.89
C GLN A 58 6.51 14.54 -4.08
N ASN A 59 6.57 13.67 -3.07
CA ASN A 59 6.08 12.30 -3.13
C ASN A 59 4.60 12.17 -2.70
N SER A 60 3.98 13.26 -2.23
CA SER A 60 2.53 13.30 -2.02
C SER A 60 1.84 13.50 -3.36
N HIS A 61 1.66 12.41 -4.10
CA HIS A 61 0.81 12.42 -5.28
C HIS A 61 -0.63 12.12 -4.85
N GLN A 62 -1.44 13.17 -4.70
CA GLN A 62 -2.87 12.99 -4.54
C GLN A 62 -3.44 12.50 -5.88
N VAL A 63 -3.94 11.25 -5.90
CA VAL A 63 -4.49 10.63 -7.12
C VAL A 63 -5.72 11.40 -7.61
N ILE A 64 -6.48 12.00 -6.69
CA ILE A 64 -7.65 12.81 -6.97
C ILE A 64 -7.30 14.26 -6.72
N LYS A 65 -7.24 15.07 -7.78
CA LYS A 65 -7.05 16.53 -7.63
C LYS A 65 -8.32 17.13 -7.01
N PRO A 66 -8.21 18.05 -6.05
CA PRO A 66 -9.37 18.67 -5.41
C PRO A 66 -10.25 19.44 -6.41
N ASP A 67 -9.65 19.98 -7.47
CA ASP A 67 -10.35 20.74 -8.52
C ASP A 67 -11.35 19.91 -9.33
N GLY A 68 -11.25 18.57 -9.27
CA GLY A 68 -12.12 17.64 -9.98
C GLY A 68 -13.14 16.92 -9.09
N ILE A 69 -13.18 17.24 -7.79
CA ILE A 69 -14.30 16.84 -6.93
C ILE A 69 -15.45 17.79 -7.28
N GLN A 70 -16.01 17.62 -8.49
CA GLN A 70 -17.46 17.81 -8.60
C GLN A 70 -18.07 16.96 -7.49
N GLU A 71 -19.15 17.42 -6.89
CA GLU A 71 -19.89 16.80 -5.80
C GLU A 71 -20.42 15.41 -6.18
N SER A 72 -19.53 14.51 -6.59
CA SER A 72 -19.78 13.15 -7.01
C SER A 72 -20.02 12.39 -5.75
N ILE A 73 -21.29 12.44 -5.34
CA ILE A 73 -22.04 11.37 -4.70
C ILE A 73 -21.07 10.41 -4.06
N PHE A 74 -20.62 10.78 -2.86
CA PHE A 74 -20.00 9.83 -1.95
C PHE A 74 -20.82 8.56 -2.09
N PHE A 75 -20.14 7.44 -2.38
CA PHE A 75 -20.71 6.14 -2.10
C PHE A 75 -20.93 6.16 -0.59
N SER A 76 -22.10 6.67 -0.20
CA SER A 76 -22.48 6.88 1.17
C SER A 76 -22.72 5.47 1.65
N ILE A 77 -21.67 4.86 2.17
CA ILE A 77 -21.81 3.67 2.99
C ILE A 77 -22.65 4.17 4.15
N LYS A 78 -23.96 3.92 4.05
CA LYS A 78 -24.89 4.23 5.13
C LYS A 78 -24.39 3.45 6.34
N VAL A 79 -23.85 4.17 7.30
CA VAL A 79 -23.41 3.64 8.60
C VAL A 79 -24.61 3.13 9.42
N GLU A 80 -25.84 3.26 8.92
CA GLU A 80 -27.06 2.67 9.49
C GLU A 80 -26.94 1.14 9.70
N ILE A 81 -26.11 0.41 8.95
CA ILE A 81 -25.97 -1.05 9.12
C ILE A 81 -25.14 -1.42 10.37
N PHE A 82 -24.28 -0.53 10.87
CA PHE A 82 -23.38 -0.86 11.99
C PHE A 82 -23.97 -0.53 13.36
N SER A 83 -24.88 0.44 13.48
CA SER A 83 -25.56 0.72 14.77
C SER A 83 -26.41 -0.45 15.21
N ASP A 84 -27.20 -1.00 14.28
CA ASP A 84 -28.16 -2.06 14.58
C ASP A 84 -27.47 -3.37 14.99
N LEU A 85 -26.26 -3.62 14.45
CA LEU A 85 -25.46 -4.79 14.77
C LEU A 85 -24.74 -4.65 16.11
N VAL A 86 -24.26 -3.45 16.45
CA VAL A 86 -23.67 -3.16 17.77
C VAL A 86 -24.73 -3.27 18.87
N ASP A 87 -25.95 -2.80 18.62
CA ASP A 87 -27.07 -2.90 19.55
C ASP A 87 -27.55 -4.36 19.74
N GLN A 88 -27.41 -5.21 18.72
CA GLN A 88 -27.66 -6.66 18.84
C GLN A 88 -26.59 -7.38 19.68
N ILE A 89 -25.32 -7.02 19.55
CA ILE A 89 -24.22 -7.65 20.30
C ILE A 89 -24.24 -7.27 21.79
N GLN A 90 -24.76 -6.09 22.14
CA GLN A 90 -24.83 -5.63 23.54
C GLN A 90 -26.04 -6.14 24.33
N LYS A 91 -26.93 -6.92 23.70
CA LYS A 91 -28.17 -7.40 24.33
C LYS A 91 -28.23 -8.92 24.58
N GLU A 92 -27.16 -9.65 24.26
CA GLU A 92 -26.87 -11.01 24.77
C GLU A 92 -25.88 -10.95 25.93
#